data_AF-A0A094ACH0-F1
#
_entry.id   AF-A0A094ACH0-F1
#
_cell.length_a   1.000
_cell.length_b   1.000
_cell.length_c   1.000
_cell.angle_alpha   90.00
_cell.angle_beta   90.00
_cell.angle_gamma   90.00
#
_symmetry.space_group_name_H-M   'P 1'
#
loop_
_entity.id
_entity.type
_entity.pdbx_description
1 polymer ?
#
loop_
_entity_poly.entity_id
_entity_poly.type
_entity_poly.pdbx_seq_one_letter_code
_entity_poly.pdbx_strand_id
1 'polypeptide(L)'
;MILRAVLAASTLLISSSTAAINPALVGTWSSKSAKVMTGPGFYNPVNDSFIEPSHAGISYSFTADGFFESAYYRAVSNPTNPNCPKALLQFQHGTFTENANGSLSLNPIAVDGRQQLSDPCKNAKNSQYSRYHQPELMEKYEAKIDDYKKINRLDLYQFDGTPVQPLYQAYSPPMMLPTVTMNPTDKADAAKETGAKVKRSERSAESLVEPLNKDAKHIKRHVSGTMDVKSPSGMANTVWWAGVGMTLLGGAAYLL
;
A
#
# COMPACT_ATOMS: atom_id res chain seq x y z
N MET A 1 72.89 -3.30 -19.55
CA MET A 1 71.69 -2.47 -19.27
C MET A 1 70.88 -2.46 -20.55
N ILE A 2 69.73 -3.11 -20.66
CA ILE A 2 68.42 -2.57 -20.26
C ILE A 2 67.45 -3.76 -20.17
N LEU A 3 66.86 -3.97 -18.99
CA LEU A 3 65.78 -4.93 -18.74
C LEU A 3 64.46 -4.24 -19.10
N ARG A 4 63.67 -4.81 -20.03
CA ARG A 4 62.32 -4.34 -20.32
C ARG A 4 61.33 -5.03 -19.39
N ALA A 5 60.79 -4.29 -18.43
CA ALA A 5 59.70 -4.74 -17.57
C ALA A 5 58.35 -4.57 -18.31
N VAL A 6 57.60 -5.66 -18.44
CA VAL A 6 56.22 -5.66 -18.93
C VAL A 6 55.31 -5.67 -17.70
N LEU A 7 54.61 -4.56 -17.45
CA LEU A 7 53.52 -4.52 -16.45
C LEU A 7 52.25 -5.12 -17.07
N ALA A 8 51.78 -6.23 -16.50
CA ALA A 8 50.44 -6.74 -16.75
C ALA A 8 49.46 -6.00 -15.81
N ALA A 9 48.62 -5.13 -16.36
CA ALA A 9 47.52 -4.50 -15.65
C ALA A 9 46.30 -5.44 -15.69
N SER A 10 46.10 -6.21 -14.62
CA SER A 10 44.89 -7.01 -14.43
C SER A 10 43.75 -6.10 -13.96
N THR A 11 42.88 -5.69 -14.88
CA THR A 11 41.62 -5.00 -14.55
C THR A 11 40.65 -6.01 -13.91
N LEU A 12 40.45 -5.93 -12.59
CA LEU A 12 39.30 -6.56 -11.93
C LEU A 12 38.03 -5.80 -12.34
N LEU A 13 37.25 -6.40 -13.24
CA LEU A 13 35.84 -6.04 -13.43
C LEU A 13 35.07 -6.52 -12.20
N ILE A 14 34.77 -5.61 -11.28
CA ILE A 14 33.81 -5.85 -10.20
C ILE A 14 32.43 -5.80 -10.84
N SER A 15 31.94 -6.95 -11.33
CA SER A 15 30.54 -7.10 -11.68
C SER A 15 29.73 -6.98 -10.39
N SER A 16 29.02 -5.87 -10.21
CA SER A 16 27.95 -5.77 -9.22
C SER A 16 26.84 -6.75 -9.64
N SER A 17 26.94 -7.99 -9.19
CA SER A 17 25.87 -8.97 -9.34
C SER A 17 24.71 -8.52 -8.45
N THR A 18 23.75 -7.77 -9.00
CA THR A 18 22.40 -7.77 -8.43
C THR A 18 21.94 -9.22 -8.49
N ALA A 19 21.73 -9.85 -7.33
CA ALA A 19 21.17 -11.19 -7.28
C ALA A 19 19.89 -11.19 -8.15
N ALA A 20 19.81 -12.14 -9.08
CA ALA A 20 18.64 -12.23 -9.95
C ALA A 20 17.42 -12.52 -9.09
N ILE A 21 16.47 -11.58 -9.06
CA ILE A 21 15.21 -11.73 -8.31
C ILE A 21 14.43 -12.88 -8.92
N ASN A 22 13.90 -13.76 -8.08
CA ASN A 22 13.06 -14.85 -8.54
C ASN A 22 11.81 -14.30 -9.26
N PRO A 23 11.62 -14.57 -10.56
CA PRO A 23 10.48 -14.06 -11.32
C PRO A 23 9.13 -14.56 -10.79
N ALA A 24 9.12 -15.68 -10.06
CA ALA A 24 7.90 -16.21 -9.44
C ALA A 24 7.39 -15.35 -8.27
N LEU A 25 8.23 -14.49 -7.68
CA LEU A 25 7.85 -13.55 -6.62
C LEU A 25 7.17 -12.30 -7.19
N VAL A 26 7.48 -11.93 -8.44
CA VAL A 26 7.05 -10.67 -9.04
C VAL A 26 5.53 -10.66 -9.27
N GLY A 27 4.88 -9.61 -8.78
CA GLY A 27 3.43 -9.43 -8.88
C GLY A 27 2.83 -8.83 -7.61
N THR A 28 1.52 -8.59 -7.64
CA THR A 28 0.73 -8.21 -6.47
C THR A 28 0.06 -9.44 -5.90
N TRP A 29 0.24 -9.64 -4.61
CA TRP A 29 -0.27 -10.75 -3.84
C TRP A 29 -1.23 -10.20 -2.79
N SER A 30 -2.42 -10.79 -2.69
CA SER A 30 -3.41 -10.40 -1.69
C SER A 30 -3.93 -11.63 -0.95
N SER A 31 -4.20 -11.44 0.33
CA SER A 31 -4.95 -12.42 1.12
C SER A 31 -6.35 -12.72 0.54
N LYS A 32 -6.97 -13.81 1.00
CA LYS A 32 -8.18 -14.44 0.43
C LYS A 32 -9.34 -13.51 0.05
N SER A 33 -9.57 -12.41 0.76
CA SER A 33 -10.67 -11.48 0.45
C SER A 33 -10.46 -10.72 -0.87
N ALA A 34 -9.19 -10.58 -1.31
CA ALA A 34 -8.81 -9.77 -2.45
C ALA A 34 -9.33 -8.32 -2.39
N LYS A 35 -9.59 -7.80 -1.18
CA LYS A 35 -10.08 -6.43 -0.98
C LYS A 35 -8.98 -5.46 -0.60
N VAL A 36 -7.96 -5.93 0.09
CA VAL A 36 -6.75 -5.14 0.36
C VAL A 36 -5.81 -5.34 -0.82
N MET A 37 -5.48 -4.25 -1.50
CA MET A 37 -4.55 -4.24 -2.62
C MET A 37 -3.57 -3.09 -2.41
N THR A 38 -2.33 -3.31 -2.75
CA THR A 38 -1.32 -2.25 -2.88
C THR A 38 -1.68 -1.27 -4.01
N GLY A 39 -1.08 -0.08 -3.97
CA GLY A 39 -1.20 0.98 -4.95
C GLY A 39 -2.18 2.09 -4.55
N PRO A 40 -2.61 2.91 -5.53
CA PRO A 40 -3.42 4.10 -5.29
C PRO A 40 -4.83 3.79 -4.77
N GLY A 41 -5.26 2.53 -4.78
CA GLY A 41 -6.53 2.08 -4.22
C GLY A 41 -6.52 1.92 -2.70
N PHE A 42 -5.35 2.00 -2.04
CA PHE A 42 -5.20 1.82 -0.60
C PHE A 42 -4.58 3.03 0.10
N TYR A 43 -3.59 3.66 -0.51
CA TYR A 43 -2.97 4.88 0.02
C TYR A 43 -2.88 5.94 -1.08
N ASN A 44 -3.27 7.17 -0.73
CA ASN A 44 -3.14 8.32 -1.62
C ASN A 44 -2.04 9.25 -1.08
N PRO A 45 -0.89 9.34 -1.77
CA PRO A 45 0.23 10.16 -1.31
C PRO A 45 0.00 11.66 -1.49
N VAL A 46 -0.95 12.08 -2.33
CA VAL A 46 -1.20 13.51 -2.62
C VAL A 46 -2.01 14.17 -1.51
N ASN A 47 -2.98 13.46 -0.95
CA ASN A 47 -3.81 13.96 0.16
C ASN A 47 -3.35 13.41 1.53
N ASP A 48 -2.29 12.59 1.55
CA ASP A 48 -1.77 11.88 2.71
C ASP A 48 -2.86 11.12 3.49
N SER A 49 -3.68 10.33 2.79
CA SER A 49 -4.80 9.58 3.40
C SER A 49 -4.88 8.12 2.95
N PHE A 50 -5.43 7.28 3.81
CA PHE A 50 -5.82 5.92 3.45
C PHE A 50 -7.18 5.88 2.76
N ILE A 51 -7.38 4.85 1.95
CA ILE A 51 -8.66 4.44 1.38
C ILE A 51 -8.99 3.10 2.01
N GLU A 52 -10.00 3.07 2.88
CA GLU A 52 -10.33 1.87 3.64
C GLU A 52 -10.93 0.78 2.72
N PRO A 53 -10.33 -0.42 2.68
CA PRO A 53 -10.90 -1.54 1.95
C PRO A 53 -12.18 -2.05 2.60
N SER A 54 -13.07 -2.66 1.80
CA SER A 54 -14.33 -3.22 2.35
C SER A 54 -14.14 -4.42 3.29
N HIS A 55 -12.99 -5.09 3.25
CA HIS A 55 -12.69 -6.25 4.10
C HIS A 55 -11.23 -6.24 4.54
N ALA A 56 -10.98 -6.70 5.77
CA ALA A 56 -9.64 -6.92 6.30
C ALA A 56 -8.83 -7.91 5.45
N GLY A 57 -7.53 -7.74 5.50
CA GLY A 57 -6.57 -8.49 4.70
C GLY A 57 -5.20 -7.85 4.68
N ILE A 58 -4.29 -8.48 3.96
CA ILE A 58 -2.97 -7.92 3.68
C ILE A 58 -2.66 -8.12 2.20
N SER A 59 -1.79 -7.27 1.68
CA SER A 59 -1.27 -7.36 0.33
C SER A 59 0.18 -6.92 0.27
N TYR A 60 0.93 -7.55 -0.63
CA TYR A 60 2.30 -7.21 -0.97
C TYR A 60 2.43 -7.11 -2.49
N SER A 61 3.21 -6.14 -2.96
CA SER A 61 3.66 -6.07 -4.35
C SER A 61 5.17 -6.20 -4.41
N PHE A 62 5.66 -6.98 -5.36
CA PHE A 62 7.09 -7.11 -5.66
C PHE A 62 7.33 -6.83 -7.14
N THR A 63 8.33 -5.99 -7.41
CA THR A 63 8.78 -5.68 -8.78
C THR A 63 10.05 -6.45 -9.12
N ALA A 64 10.28 -6.64 -10.41
CA ALA A 64 11.52 -7.21 -10.92
C ALA A 64 12.75 -6.31 -10.65
N ASP A 65 12.53 -5.03 -10.35
CA ASP A 65 13.58 -4.04 -10.07
C ASP A 65 13.96 -3.95 -8.58
N GLY A 66 13.39 -4.82 -7.73
CA GLY A 66 13.75 -4.88 -6.30
C GLY A 66 12.99 -3.93 -5.40
N PHE A 67 11.84 -3.39 -5.84
CA PHE A 67 10.94 -2.60 -5.00
C PHE A 67 9.76 -3.40 -4.50
N PHE A 68 9.35 -3.12 -3.27
CA PHE A 68 8.16 -3.69 -2.65
C PHE A 68 7.22 -2.62 -2.10
N GLU A 69 5.97 -3.02 -1.95
CA GLU A 69 4.96 -2.27 -1.21
C GLU A 69 4.14 -3.25 -0.37
N SER A 70 3.77 -2.84 0.83
CA SER A 70 2.90 -3.58 1.73
C SER A 70 1.69 -2.74 2.13
N ALA A 71 0.53 -3.39 2.13
CA ALA A 71 -0.76 -2.82 2.52
C ALA A 71 -1.42 -3.76 3.52
N TYR A 72 -1.73 -3.25 4.71
CA TYR A 72 -2.36 -4.02 5.78
C TYR A 72 -3.65 -3.36 6.22
N TYR A 73 -4.72 -4.14 6.26
CA TYR A 73 -5.94 -3.77 6.98
C TYR A 73 -6.28 -4.87 7.97
N ARG A 74 -6.13 -4.58 9.26
CA ARG A 74 -6.34 -5.52 10.36
C ARG A 74 -7.42 -5.02 11.30
N ALA A 75 -8.42 -5.87 11.54
CA ALA A 75 -9.33 -5.70 12.66
C ALA A 75 -8.67 -6.29 13.91
N VAL A 76 -8.49 -5.47 14.95
CA VAL A 76 -7.94 -5.87 16.25
C VAL A 76 -9.09 -6.02 17.23
N SER A 77 -9.29 -7.24 17.71
CA SER A 77 -10.31 -7.55 18.70
C SER A 77 -10.00 -6.92 20.06
N ASN A 78 -11.04 -6.54 20.78
CA ASN A 78 -10.94 -6.06 22.16
C ASN A 78 -11.78 -6.98 23.06
N PRO A 79 -11.19 -8.04 23.64
CA PRO A 79 -11.95 -9.02 24.40
C PRO A 79 -12.55 -8.44 25.69
N THR A 80 -11.94 -7.40 26.26
CA THR A 80 -12.47 -6.70 27.44
C THR A 80 -13.71 -5.86 27.10
N ASN A 81 -13.75 -5.25 25.92
CA ASN A 81 -14.92 -4.53 25.42
C ASN A 81 -15.21 -4.88 23.95
N PRO A 82 -15.99 -5.94 23.71
CA PRO A 82 -16.27 -6.45 22.35
C PRO A 82 -17.00 -5.45 21.44
N ASN A 83 -17.70 -4.47 22.00
CA ASN A 83 -18.39 -3.43 21.23
C ASN A 83 -17.45 -2.40 20.61
N CYS A 84 -16.16 -2.46 20.93
CA CYS A 84 -15.13 -1.53 20.44
C CYS A 84 -13.97 -2.27 19.77
N PRO A 85 -14.20 -2.92 18.61
CA PRO A 85 -13.10 -3.40 17.80
C PRO A 85 -12.28 -2.21 17.29
N LYS A 86 -10.98 -2.43 17.09
CA LYS A 86 -10.10 -1.41 16.51
C LYS A 86 -9.77 -1.80 15.07
N ALA A 87 -9.53 -0.80 14.24
CA ALA A 87 -9.07 -1.00 12.87
C ALA A 87 -7.68 -0.38 12.71
N LEU A 88 -6.80 -1.13 12.06
CA LEU A 88 -5.43 -0.72 11.78
C LEU A 88 -5.18 -0.80 10.27
N LEU A 89 -4.89 0.35 9.66
CA LEU A 89 -4.43 0.46 8.28
C LEU A 89 -2.93 0.80 8.31
N GLN A 90 -2.10 0.06 7.58
CA GLN A 90 -0.67 0.34 7.47
C GLN A 90 -0.23 0.24 6.02
N PHE A 91 0.55 1.23 5.60
CA PHE A 91 1.16 1.32 4.28
C PHE A 91 2.67 1.48 4.44
N GLN A 92 3.45 0.69 3.71
CA GLN A 92 4.88 0.90 3.58
C GLN A 92 5.34 0.51 2.18
N HIS A 93 6.42 1.14 1.72
CA HIS A 93 7.06 0.79 0.46
C HIS A 93 8.56 1.07 0.54
N GLY A 94 9.33 0.43 -0.33
CA GLY A 94 10.77 0.59 -0.37
C GLY A 94 11.42 -0.50 -1.20
N THR A 95 12.62 -0.92 -0.81
CA THR A 95 13.42 -1.91 -1.53
C THR A 95 13.44 -3.24 -0.81
N PHE A 96 13.41 -4.33 -1.55
CA PHE A 96 13.61 -5.66 -0.99
C PHE A 96 14.87 -6.32 -1.55
N THR A 97 15.43 -7.27 -0.81
CA THR A 97 16.57 -8.07 -1.23
C THR A 97 16.28 -9.53 -0.94
N GLU A 98 16.45 -10.37 -1.95
CA GLU A 98 16.45 -11.82 -1.81
C GLU A 98 17.86 -12.25 -1.37
N ASN A 99 17.95 -12.79 -0.16
CA ASN A 99 19.22 -13.18 0.44
C ASN A 99 19.63 -14.59 -0.05
N ALA A 100 20.93 -14.88 -0.07
CA ALA A 100 21.45 -16.17 -0.53
C ALA A 100 20.95 -17.39 0.28
N ASN A 101 20.46 -17.18 1.50
CA ASN A 101 19.86 -18.21 2.35
C ASN A 101 18.36 -18.45 2.06
N GLY A 102 17.76 -17.77 1.08
CA GLY A 102 16.33 -17.85 0.74
C GLY A 102 15.41 -16.96 1.57
N SER A 103 15.96 -16.15 2.48
CA SER A 103 15.19 -15.14 3.23
C SER A 103 14.96 -13.88 2.40
N LEU A 104 13.93 -13.11 2.75
CA LEU A 104 13.58 -11.85 2.10
C LEU A 104 13.74 -10.69 3.08
N SER A 105 14.63 -9.75 2.78
CA SER A 105 14.79 -8.51 3.55
C SER A 105 13.97 -7.38 2.93
N LEU A 106 13.05 -6.79 3.67
CA LEU A 106 12.17 -5.69 3.25
C LEU A 106 12.60 -4.41 3.97
N ASN A 107 13.14 -3.45 3.22
CA ASN A 107 13.66 -2.19 3.74
C ASN A 107 12.80 -1.01 3.26
N PRO A 108 11.82 -0.56 4.07
CA PRO A 108 10.94 0.53 3.69
C PRO A 108 11.65 1.89 3.73
N ILE A 109 11.15 2.85 2.95
CA ILE A 109 11.57 4.25 3.00
C ILE A 109 11.05 4.87 4.30
N ALA A 110 11.97 5.24 5.20
CA ALA A 110 11.64 5.60 6.58
C ALA A 110 10.65 6.78 6.75
N VAL A 111 10.60 7.70 5.78
CA VAL A 111 9.73 8.89 5.85
C VAL A 111 8.33 8.67 5.24
N ASP A 112 8.14 7.59 4.47
CA ASP A 112 6.95 7.41 3.65
C ASP A 112 5.90 6.50 4.29
N GLY A 113 6.29 5.54 5.11
CA GLY A 113 5.33 4.64 5.71
C GLY A 113 4.31 5.38 6.59
N ARG A 114 3.06 4.91 6.55
CA ARG A 114 1.91 5.48 7.24
C ARG A 114 1.16 4.42 8.01
N GLN A 115 0.51 4.83 9.08
CA GLN A 115 -0.37 4.00 9.88
C GLN A 115 -1.57 4.83 10.35
N GLN A 116 -2.75 4.25 10.24
CA GLN A 116 -3.98 4.80 10.78
C GLN A 116 -4.63 3.80 11.74
N LEU A 117 -4.84 4.23 12.98
CA LEU A 117 -5.50 3.45 14.04
C LEU A 117 -6.85 4.08 14.38
N SER A 118 -7.91 3.34 14.14
CA SER A 118 -9.27 3.70 14.56
C SER A 118 -9.62 2.95 15.84
N ASP A 119 -9.86 3.67 16.93
CA ASP A 119 -10.25 3.13 18.24
C ASP A 119 -11.55 3.82 18.69
N PRO A 120 -12.72 3.22 18.43
CA PRO A 120 -14.02 3.86 18.69
C PRO A 120 -14.27 4.11 20.17
N CYS A 121 -13.66 3.32 21.06
CA CYS A 121 -13.77 3.47 22.50
C CYS A 121 -12.95 4.64 23.05
N LYS A 122 -11.84 5.00 22.39
CA LYS A 122 -11.05 6.18 22.76
C LYS A 122 -11.55 7.44 22.08
N ASN A 123 -11.82 7.36 20.78
CA ASN A 123 -12.23 8.48 19.95
C ASN A 123 -13.19 8.01 18.87
N ALA A 124 -14.49 8.23 19.07
CA ALA A 124 -15.53 7.80 18.13
C ALA A 124 -15.54 8.58 16.80
N LYS A 125 -14.89 9.75 16.73
CA LYS A 125 -14.95 10.64 15.56
C LYS A 125 -13.68 10.67 14.72
N ASN A 126 -12.51 10.45 15.33
CA ASN A 126 -11.23 10.66 14.69
C ASN A 126 -10.33 9.43 14.87
N SER A 127 -9.69 9.01 13.79
CA SER A 127 -8.60 8.03 13.82
C SER A 127 -7.26 8.70 14.12
N GLN A 128 -6.34 7.97 14.73
CA GLN A 128 -4.96 8.41 14.92
C GLN A 128 -4.15 8.11 13.67
N TYR A 129 -3.55 9.13 13.07
CA TYR A 129 -2.71 9.03 11.87
C TYR A 129 -1.26 9.33 12.24
N SER A 130 -0.34 8.42 11.90
CA SER A 130 1.08 8.56 12.24
C SER A 130 1.98 8.00 11.15
N ARG A 131 3.24 8.45 11.13
CA ARG A 131 4.29 7.80 10.33
C ARG A 131 4.61 6.41 10.90
N TYR A 132 5.02 5.51 10.02
CA TYR A 132 5.30 4.12 10.37
C TYR A 132 6.54 3.62 9.63
N HIS A 133 7.49 3.06 10.36
CA HIS A 133 8.72 2.51 9.80
C HIS A 133 9.08 1.22 10.53
N GLN A 134 9.06 0.12 9.79
CA GLN A 134 9.36 -1.21 10.31
C GLN A 134 9.98 -2.03 9.18
N PRO A 135 11.32 -2.18 9.17
CA PRO A 135 11.96 -3.19 8.35
C PRO A 135 11.45 -4.58 8.72
N GLU A 136 11.22 -5.42 7.73
CA GLU A 136 10.72 -6.78 7.92
C GLU A 136 11.73 -7.78 7.33
N LEU A 137 11.98 -8.86 8.06
CA LEU A 137 12.72 -10.02 7.55
C LEU A 137 11.73 -11.18 7.46
N MET A 138 11.58 -11.73 6.26
CA MET A 138 10.88 -13.00 6.07
C MET A 138 11.93 -14.11 6.06
N GLU A 139 11.85 -15.06 6.99
CA GLU A 139 12.83 -16.14 7.09
C GLU A 139 12.91 -16.96 5.79
N LYS A 140 11.75 -17.18 5.17
CA LYS A 140 11.62 -17.87 3.88
C LYS A 140 10.33 -17.43 3.18
N TYR A 141 10.26 -17.71 1.89
CA TYR A 141 9.05 -17.58 1.09
C TYR A 141 8.89 -18.78 0.14
N GLU A 142 7.65 -19.07 -0.23
CA GLU A 142 7.32 -20.10 -1.23
C GLU A 142 6.30 -19.55 -2.23
N ALA A 143 6.68 -19.44 -3.50
CA ALA A 143 5.78 -19.17 -4.60
C ALA A 143 5.41 -20.49 -5.30
N LYS A 144 4.13 -20.88 -5.23
CA LYS A 144 3.63 -22.16 -5.78
C LYS A 144 2.21 -22.01 -6.32
N ILE A 145 1.75 -22.99 -7.08
CA ILE A 145 0.33 -23.07 -7.47
C ILE A 145 -0.43 -23.73 -6.32
N ASP A 146 -1.52 -23.10 -5.86
CA ASP A 146 -2.37 -23.66 -4.81
C ASP A 146 -3.07 -24.94 -5.29
N ASP A 147 -2.92 -26.03 -4.54
CA ASP A 147 -3.47 -27.33 -4.94
C ASP A 147 -5.00 -27.35 -5.01
N TYR A 148 -5.68 -26.51 -4.25
CA TYR A 148 -7.13 -26.46 -4.23
C TYR A 148 -7.68 -25.48 -5.27
N LYS A 149 -7.19 -24.24 -5.26
CA LYS A 149 -7.69 -23.16 -6.13
C LYS A 149 -7.05 -23.11 -7.51
N LYS A 150 -5.94 -23.82 -7.74
CA LYS A 150 -5.16 -23.82 -8.99
C LYS A 150 -4.74 -22.42 -9.46
N ILE A 151 -4.50 -21.52 -8.51
CA ILE A 151 -4.00 -20.15 -8.75
C ILE A 151 -2.65 -19.97 -8.04
N ASN A 152 -1.85 -19.04 -8.53
CA ASN A 152 -0.57 -18.71 -7.90
C ASN A 152 -0.78 -18.23 -6.47
N ARG A 153 -0.01 -18.82 -5.56
CA ARG A 153 -0.02 -18.57 -4.12
C ARG A 153 1.40 -18.27 -3.64
N LEU A 154 1.50 -17.27 -2.78
CA LEU A 154 2.70 -16.89 -2.08
C LEU A 154 2.49 -17.13 -0.59
N ASP A 155 3.29 -18.02 -0.03
CA ASP A 155 3.41 -18.23 1.41
C ASP A 155 4.65 -17.48 1.90
N LEU A 156 4.45 -16.54 2.83
CA LEU A 156 5.53 -15.81 3.50
C LEU A 156 5.66 -16.33 4.93
N TYR A 157 6.88 -16.34 5.45
CA TYR A 157 7.16 -16.73 6.84
C TYR A 157 7.90 -15.59 7.52
N GLN A 158 7.41 -15.18 8.68
CA GLN A 158 8.01 -14.10 9.47
C GLN A 158 9.42 -14.46 9.93
N PHE A 159 10.11 -13.52 10.59
CA PHE A 159 11.48 -13.69 11.08
C PHE A 159 11.65 -14.87 12.07
N ASP A 160 10.56 -15.30 12.71
CA ASP A 160 10.49 -16.40 13.67
C ASP A 160 9.98 -17.72 13.06
N GLY A 161 9.79 -17.74 11.74
CA GLY A 161 9.24 -18.88 11.01
C GLY A 161 7.72 -19.01 11.11
N THR A 162 7.03 -18.10 11.80
CA THR A 162 5.57 -18.11 11.87
C THR A 162 5.00 -17.80 10.48
N PRO A 163 4.15 -18.67 9.90
CA PRO A 163 3.56 -18.42 8.60
C PRO A 163 2.65 -17.20 8.63
N VAL A 164 2.80 -16.33 7.64
CA VAL A 164 1.85 -15.28 7.32
C VAL A 164 0.63 -15.92 6.63
N GLN A 165 -0.53 -15.28 6.73
CA GLN A 165 -1.72 -15.72 6.00
C GLN A 165 -1.42 -15.91 4.49
N PRO A 166 -1.93 -16.98 3.86
CA PRO A 166 -1.68 -17.25 2.44
C PRO A 166 -2.10 -16.08 1.55
N LEU A 167 -1.23 -15.72 0.61
CA LEU A 167 -1.48 -14.69 -0.39
C LEU A 167 -1.69 -15.33 -1.75
N TYR A 168 -2.58 -14.76 -2.54
CA TYR A 168 -2.88 -15.21 -3.90
C TYR A 168 -2.57 -14.09 -4.88
N GLN A 169 -2.03 -14.44 -6.05
CA GLN A 169 -1.65 -13.45 -7.05
C GLN A 169 -2.91 -12.74 -7.58
N ALA A 170 -2.95 -11.42 -7.41
CA ALA A 170 -4.03 -10.55 -7.84
C ALA A 170 -3.70 -9.84 -9.16
N TYR A 171 -2.44 -9.41 -9.33
CA TYR A 171 -1.98 -8.72 -10.54
C TYR A 171 -0.57 -9.16 -10.96
N SER A 172 -0.37 -9.20 -12.28
CA SER A 172 0.92 -9.32 -12.95
C SER A 172 0.80 -8.56 -14.28
N PRO A 173 1.45 -7.38 -14.46
CA PRO A 173 2.49 -6.76 -13.63
C PRO A 173 2.02 -6.27 -12.25
N PRO A 174 2.93 -6.03 -11.29
CA PRO A 174 2.59 -5.57 -9.94
C PRO A 174 1.96 -4.17 -9.96
N MET A 175 0.95 -3.98 -9.12
CA MET A 175 0.30 -2.72 -8.81
C MET A 175 0.90 -2.13 -7.52
N MET A 176 1.49 -0.95 -7.59
CA MET A 176 2.04 -0.23 -6.44
C MET A 176 2.18 1.26 -6.75
N LEU A 177 2.40 2.08 -5.72
CA LEU A 177 2.73 3.49 -5.84
C LEU A 177 4.15 3.70 -6.40
N PRO A 178 4.49 4.94 -6.83
CA PRO A 178 5.83 5.24 -7.33
C PRO A 178 6.93 4.88 -6.32
N THR A 179 8.00 4.26 -6.81
CA THR A 179 9.11 3.72 -6.00
C THR A 179 10.12 4.79 -5.52
N VAL A 180 9.70 6.05 -5.54
CA VAL A 180 10.49 7.21 -5.09
C VAL A 180 10.00 7.68 -3.73
N THR A 181 10.83 8.43 -3.01
CA THR A 181 10.39 9.09 -1.78
C THR A 181 9.20 10.01 -2.07
N MET A 182 8.05 9.74 -1.46
CA MET A 182 6.80 10.47 -1.71
C MET A 182 6.62 11.66 -0.77
N ASN A 183 7.12 11.57 0.46
CA ASN A 183 6.98 12.58 1.51
C ASN A 183 8.34 12.91 2.13
N PRO A 184 9.21 13.67 1.44
CA PRO A 184 10.50 14.07 1.99
C PRO A 184 10.31 14.94 3.24
N THR A 185 11.29 14.88 4.14
CA THR A 185 11.40 15.77 5.31
C THR A 185 12.78 16.38 5.29
N ASP A 186 12.95 17.60 5.83
CA ASP A 186 14.21 18.36 5.78
C ASP A 186 15.45 17.58 6.27
N LYS A 187 15.27 16.50 7.05
CA LYS A 187 16.36 15.62 7.50
C LYS A 187 16.76 14.54 6.49
N ALA A 188 15.86 14.15 5.57
CA ALA A 188 16.10 13.15 4.53
C ALA A 188 16.82 13.75 3.30
N ASP A 189 16.60 15.03 3.01
CA ASP A 189 17.27 15.73 1.90
C ASP A 189 18.77 15.96 2.15
N ALA A 190 19.19 15.99 3.41
CA ALA A 190 20.61 16.08 3.79
C ALA A 190 21.45 14.88 3.33
N ALA A 191 20.84 13.75 2.97
CA ALA A 191 21.53 12.57 2.46
C ALA A 191 21.69 12.54 0.93
N LYS A 192 21.08 13.48 0.19
CA LYS A 192 21.14 13.54 -1.28
C LYS A 192 21.79 14.79 -1.86
N GLU A 193 22.05 15.84 -1.07
CA GLU A 193 22.65 17.08 -1.57
C GLU A 193 24.15 17.21 -1.25
N THR A 194 24.99 16.37 -1.83
CA THR A 194 26.37 16.76 -2.13
C THR A 194 26.40 17.53 -3.45
N GLY A 195 26.02 18.82 -3.38
CA GLY A 195 26.45 19.78 -4.41
C GLY A 195 25.42 20.82 -4.86
N ALA A 196 25.12 21.81 -4.02
CA ALA A 196 25.01 23.21 -4.44
C ALA A 196 24.84 24.10 -3.20
N LYS A 197 25.84 24.95 -2.92
CA LYS A 197 25.71 26.03 -1.94
C LYS A 197 24.71 27.06 -2.47
N VAL A 198 23.55 27.20 -1.85
CA VAL A 198 22.72 28.42 -1.99
C VAL A 198 22.48 29.03 -0.62
N LYS A 199 22.71 30.34 -0.58
CA LYS A 199 22.86 31.20 0.58
C LYS A 199 21.50 31.45 1.25
N ARG A 200 21.40 31.04 2.52
CA ARG A 200 20.26 31.27 3.42
C ARG A 200 20.04 32.77 3.65
N SER A 201 18.85 33.29 3.36
CA SER A 201 18.35 34.54 3.94
C SER A 201 17.04 34.27 4.68
N GLU A 202 16.98 34.79 5.89
CA GLU A 202 15.92 34.65 6.89
C GLU A 202 14.58 35.24 6.41
N ARG A 203 13.50 34.47 6.52
CA ARG A 203 12.42 34.74 7.50
C ARG A 203 11.36 33.64 7.43
N SER A 204 11.10 33.10 8.62
CA SER A 204 9.98 32.24 8.95
C SER A 204 8.64 32.93 8.66
N ALA A 205 7.79 32.29 7.88
CA ALA A 205 6.34 32.33 8.00
C ALA A 205 5.77 31.13 7.22
N GLU A 206 5.04 30.29 7.94
CA GLU A 206 4.15 29.26 7.41
C GLU A 206 3.41 29.74 6.16
N SER A 207 3.72 29.11 5.02
CA SER A 207 2.78 29.05 3.91
C SER A 207 2.62 27.59 3.54
N LEU A 208 1.42 27.06 3.76
CA LEU A 208 0.95 25.84 3.11
C LEU A 208 1.37 25.91 1.65
N VAL A 209 2.27 25.02 1.23
CA VAL A 209 2.80 25.01 -0.14
C VAL A 209 1.62 24.76 -1.06
N GLU A 210 1.20 25.82 -1.73
CA GLU A 210 0.09 25.75 -2.66
C GLU A 210 0.53 24.87 -3.84
N PRO A 211 -0.26 23.86 -4.23
CA PRO A 211 0.17 22.89 -5.21
C PRO A 211 0.45 23.59 -6.55
N LEU A 212 1.52 23.16 -7.22
CA LEU A 212 2.07 23.66 -8.50
C LEU A 212 1.06 23.77 -9.67
N ASN A 213 -0.17 23.30 -9.46
CA ASN A 213 -1.19 23.15 -10.48
C ASN A 213 -2.52 23.85 -10.14
N LYS A 214 -2.46 24.90 -9.31
CA LYS A 214 -3.59 25.76 -8.96
C LYS A 214 -4.33 26.34 -10.18
N ASP A 215 -3.60 26.60 -11.27
CA ASP A 215 -4.11 27.34 -12.43
C ASP A 215 -4.37 26.48 -13.68
N ALA A 216 -4.27 25.14 -13.60
CA ALA A 216 -4.63 24.29 -14.75
C ALA A 216 -6.13 24.21 -14.99
N LYS A 217 -6.59 25.02 -15.93
CA LYS A 217 -7.98 25.03 -16.42
C LYS A 217 -8.49 23.69 -17.00
N HIS A 218 -7.59 22.75 -17.30
CA HIS A 218 -7.91 21.44 -17.89
C HIS A 218 -8.08 20.32 -16.85
N ILE A 219 -7.76 20.57 -15.57
CA ILE A 219 -7.91 19.58 -14.50
C ILE A 219 -9.11 19.96 -13.65
N LYS A 220 -10.27 19.37 -13.96
CA LYS A 220 -11.46 19.46 -13.11
C LYS A 220 -11.26 18.48 -11.95
N ARG A 221 -10.89 19.00 -10.77
CA ARG A 221 -10.87 18.21 -9.53
C ARG A 221 -12.31 17.95 -9.11
N HIS A 222 -12.78 16.71 -9.24
CA HIS A 222 -13.93 16.27 -8.46
C HIS A 222 -13.47 16.10 -7.01
N VAL A 223 -13.87 17.04 -6.16
CA VAL A 223 -13.76 16.89 -4.70
C VAL A 223 -14.70 15.75 -4.32
N SER A 224 -14.14 14.56 -4.13
CA SER A 224 -14.86 13.42 -3.54
C SER A 224 -15.01 13.67 -2.04
N GLY A 225 -15.86 14.63 -1.68
CA GLY A 225 -16.15 15.05 -0.31
C GLY A 225 -17.60 15.47 -0.09
N THR A 226 -18.38 15.65 -1.17
CA THR A 226 -19.83 15.62 -1.12
C THR A 226 -20.29 14.51 -2.04
N MET A 227 -20.71 13.38 -1.46
CA MET A 227 -21.72 12.60 -2.15
C MET A 227 -22.99 13.45 -2.12
N ASP A 228 -23.12 14.35 -3.10
CA ASP A 228 -24.43 14.77 -3.57
C ASP A 228 -25.08 13.50 -4.14
N VAL A 229 -25.64 12.69 -3.26
CA VAL A 229 -26.62 11.68 -3.63
C VAL A 229 -27.75 12.49 -4.24
N LYS A 230 -27.72 12.61 -5.58
CA LYS A 230 -28.83 13.17 -6.33
C LYS A 230 -30.05 12.36 -5.91
N SER A 231 -30.97 13.05 -5.22
CA SER A 231 -32.22 12.47 -4.72
C SER A 231 -32.80 11.52 -5.77
N PRO A 232 -33.25 10.30 -5.40
CA PRO A 232 -33.68 9.31 -6.37
C PRO A 232 -34.69 9.98 -7.29
N SER A 233 -34.40 9.99 -8.60
CA SER A 233 -35.32 10.50 -9.61
C SER A 233 -36.71 9.93 -9.31
N GLY A 234 -37.77 10.74 -9.41
CA GLY A 234 -39.13 10.39 -8.95
C GLY A 234 -39.62 8.99 -9.32
N MET A 235 -39.12 8.44 -10.43
CA MET A 235 -39.30 7.05 -10.87
C MET A 235 -38.97 5.98 -9.81
N ALA A 236 -37.90 6.14 -9.01
CA ALA A 236 -37.52 5.16 -7.99
C ALA A 236 -38.53 5.10 -6.82
N ASN A 237 -39.08 6.27 -6.44
CA ASN A 237 -40.12 6.36 -5.43
C ASN A 237 -41.45 5.78 -5.96
N THR A 238 -41.79 6.05 -7.22
CA THR A 238 -42.98 5.47 -7.87
C THR A 238 -42.91 3.94 -7.97
N VAL A 239 -41.74 3.38 -8.33
CA VAL A 239 -41.54 1.92 -8.42
C VAL A 239 -41.62 1.27 -7.04
N TRP A 240 -41.07 1.91 -6.00
CA TRP A 240 -41.14 1.40 -4.64
C TRP A 240 -42.59 1.33 -4.13
N TRP A 241 -43.37 2.40 -4.28
CA TRP A 241 -44.78 2.41 -3.88
C TRP A 241 -45.67 1.51 -4.73
N ALA A 242 -45.37 1.35 -6.03
CA ALA A 242 -46.07 0.38 -6.88
C ALA A 242 -45.85 -1.06 -6.38
N GLY A 243 -44.62 -1.41 -5.96
CA GLY A 243 -44.31 -2.72 -5.37
C GLY A 243 -45.08 -2.98 -4.07
N VAL A 244 -45.18 -1.97 -3.19
CA VAL A 244 -45.99 -2.07 -1.96
C VAL A 244 -47.47 -2.31 -2.28
N GLY A 245 -48.02 -1.57 -3.24
CA GLY A 245 -49.42 -1.72 -3.66
C GLY A 245 -49.72 -3.11 -4.24
N MET A 246 -48.82 -3.64 -5.06
CA MET A 246 -48.97 -4.97 -5.68
C MET A 246 -48.92 -6.10 -4.64
N THR A 247 -48.11 -5.94 -3.60
CA THR A 247 -48.00 -6.91 -2.50
C THR A 247 -49.26 -6.92 -1.63
N LEU A 248 -49.81 -5.75 -1.32
CA LEU A 248 -51.05 -5.64 -0.54
C LEU A 248 -52.27 -6.15 -1.32
N LEU A 249 -52.38 -5.82 -2.61
CA LEU A 249 -53.46 -6.33 -3.45
C LEU A 249 -53.36 -7.85 -3.65
N GLY A 250 -52.16 -8.38 -3.86
CA GLY A 250 -51.93 -9.83 -3.94
C GLY A 250 -52.28 -10.54 -2.64
N GLY A 251 -51.94 -9.95 -1.49
CA GLY A 251 -52.31 -10.49 -0.17
C GLY A 251 -53.81 -10.45 0.10
N ALA A 252 -54.50 -9.37 -0.30
CA ALA A 252 -55.95 -9.27 -0.17
C ALA A 252 -56.70 -10.25 -1.10
N ALA A 253 -56.21 -10.41 -2.34
CA ALA A 253 -56.76 -11.38 -3.29
C ALA A 253 -56.53 -12.84 -2.86
N TYR A 254 -55.49 -13.11 -2.07
CA TYR A 254 -55.24 -14.44 -1.49
C TYR A 254 -56.21 -14.78 -0.33
N LEU A 255 -56.83 -13.78 0.29
CA LEU A 255 -57.74 -13.93 1.42
C LEU A 255 -59.23 -13.89 1.02
N LEU A 256 -59.53 -13.72 -0.26
CA LEU A 256 -60.86 -13.89 -0.89
C LEU A 256 -60.95 -15.24 -1.57
#